data_AF-A0A4Q0GNF1-F1
#
_entry.id   AF-A0A4Q0GNF1-F1
#
_cell.length_a   1.000
_cell.length_b   1.000
_cell.length_c   1.000
_cell.angle_alpha   90.00
_cell.angle_beta   90.00
_cell.angle_gamma   90.00
#
_symmetry.space_group_name_H-M   'P 1'
#
loop_
_entity.id
_entity.type
_entity.pdbx_description
1 polymer ?
#
loop_
_entity_poly.entity_id
_entity_poly.type
_entity_poly.pdbx_seq_one_letter_code
_entity_poly.pdbx_strand_id
1 'polypeptide(L)'
;MRARLLRFANQLRESYWFVPTIMAVAALLLAAAMVWLDSHQATQWMDRLPWLYAARPDGARSLLSSIGGSMIGVAGTTFSVTIAAVVYASGQYGPRLLSNFMSDRGNQVTLGTFIATFLYSLIVVRTIRSPGEAAGEPAFVPQLAVLVGVLLVLCSIAVLIYFIHHVPSRIHINSVIERIGDRLIEEIDERFPVFVGKPLDEREDADRIPAAFRPDATADAIERRAGIRAKDTGYIQLIDEAALIDTAREKGLVLRLQYQSGDFVHRGSAMIEAWPAESLDDEAAKDLRAAFAIGSRRTGLQDLRFLIDELVEIAARALSPGVNDPFTANSCLDWLGAALSDLARRDLPSRLRADDDGQLRVIAHPLTFAAFIDRAFGALAQYASADMIAGKRFLAALGDVALSCDAASRIAVLADHTRQFRDLADGALKGANRDAVLERADELLRALAQPDYKRRLRDGQAWLGGTA
;
A
#
# COMPACT_ATOMS: atom_id res chain seq x y z
N MET A 1 -18.95 12.06 2.17
CA MET A 1 -18.52 12.28 0.75
C MET A 1 -17.01 12.22 0.56
N ARG A 2 -16.23 12.85 1.44
CA ARG A 2 -14.75 12.83 1.42
C ARG A 2 -14.16 11.42 1.36
N ALA A 3 -14.69 10.46 2.12
CA ALA A 3 -14.24 9.06 2.07
C ALA A 3 -14.24 8.44 0.65
N ARG A 4 -15.33 8.66 -0.10
CA ARG A 4 -15.49 8.15 -1.47
C ARG A 4 -14.57 8.88 -2.44
N LEU A 5 -14.34 10.17 -2.23
CA LEU A 5 -13.45 10.97 -3.07
C LEU A 5 -11.98 10.60 -2.85
N LEU A 6 -11.57 10.37 -1.60
CA LEU A 6 -10.24 9.85 -1.26
C LEU A 6 -10.03 8.46 -1.86
N ARG A 7 -11.03 7.57 -1.75
CA ARG A 7 -11.02 6.27 -2.42
C ARG A 7 -10.85 6.41 -3.94
N PHE A 8 -11.63 7.29 -4.57
CA PHE A 8 -11.57 7.50 -6.02
C PHE A 8 -10.20 8.06 -6.43
N ALA A 9 -9.68 9.05 -5.70
CA ALA A 9 -8.34 9.58 -5.92
C ALA A 9 -7.26 8.50 -5.77
N ASN A 10 -7.40 7.61 -4.79
CA ASN A 10 -6.49 6.47 -4.62
C ASN A 10 -6.60 5.47 -5.78
N GLN A 11 -7.82 5.14 -6.22
CA GLN A 11 -8.05 4.28 -7.38
C GLN A 11 -7.46 4.85 -8.67
N LEU A 12 -7.52 6.17 -8.86
CA LEU A 12 -6.88 6.83 -9.99
C LEU A 12 -5.35 6.75 -9.89
N ARG A 13 -4.77 6.95 -8.70
CA ARG A 13 -3.32 6.81 -8.49
C ARG A 13 -2.83 5.37 -8.69
N GLU A 14 -3.61 4.39 -8.25
CA GLU A 14 -3.30 2.96 -8.43
C GLU A 14 -3.60 2.47 -9.86
N SER A 15 -4.29 3.26 -10.69
CA SER A 15 -4.62 2.89 -12.06
C SER A 15 -3.41 3.00 -12.97
N TYR A 16 -3.08 1.88 -13.60
CA TYR A 16 -2.01 1.78 -14.60
C TYR A 16 -2.18 2.76 -15.78
N TRP A 17 -3.42 3.14 -16.11
CA TRP A 17 -3.73 3.95 -17.29
C TRP A 17 -3.84 5.44 -17.01
N PHE A 18 -3.93 5.84 -15.75
CA PHE A 18 -4.23 7.23 -15.41
C PHE A 18 -3.12 8.19 -15.85
N VAL A 19 -1.87 7.91 -15.46
CA VAL A 19 -0.70 8.72 -15.87
C VAL A 19 -0.48 8.67 -17.40
N PRO A 20 -0.48 7.49 -18.08
CA PRO A 20 -0.41 7.43 -19.53
C PRO A 20 -1.49 8.26 -20.23
N THR A 21 -2.72 8.26 -19.72
CA THR A 21 -3.83 9.04 -20.32
C THR A 21 -3.58 10.54 -20.19
N ILE A 22 -3.09 11.01 -19.04
CA ILE A 22 -2.72 12.42 -18.86
C ILE A 22 -1.59 12.81 -19.82
N MET A 23 -0.56 11.97 -19.95
CA MET A 23 0.55 12.21 -20.87
C MET A 23 0.11 12.23 -22.33
N ALA A 24 -0.81 11.32 -22.71
CA ALA A 24 -1.40 11.28 -24.04
C ALA A 24 -2.18 12.57 -24.34
N VAL A 25 -3.04 13.02 -23.42
CA VAL A 25 -3.77 14.29 -23.58
C VAL A 25 -2.81 15.47 -23.65
N ALA A 26 -1.79 15.52 -22.79
CA ALA A 26 -0.76 16.56 -22.82
C ALA A 26 0.00 16.58 -24.16
N ALA A 27 0.31 15.42 -24.73
CA ALA A 27 0.97 15.31 -26.03
C ALA A 27 0.09 15.79 -27.19
N LEU A 28 -1.22 15.50 -27.15
CA LEU A 28 -2.18 16.02 -28.13
C LEU A 28 -2.28 17.55 -28.07
N LEU A 29 -2.37 18.11 -26.86
CA LEU A 29 -2.37 19.56 -26.64
C LEU A 29 -1.05 20.20 -27.07
N LEU A 30 0.08 19.56 -26.76
CA LEU A 30 1.40 20.02 -27.18
C LEU A 30 1.52 20.03 -28.71
N ALA A 31 1.07 18.97 -29.40
CA ALA A 31 1.08 18.92 -30.85
C ALA A 31 0.22 20.05 -31.45
N ALA A 32 -1.00 20.25 -30.94
CA ALA A 32 -1.87 21.34 -31.39
C ALA A 32 -1.25 22.72 -31.13
N ALA A 33 -0.63 22.93 -29.97
CA ALA A 33 0.04 24.18 -29.63
C ALA A 33 1.24 24.46 -30.53
N MET A 34 2.08 23.46 -30.81
CA MET A 34 3.25 23.64 -31.69
C MET A 34 2.83 23.91 -33.13
N VAL A 35 1.81 23.22 -33.65
CA VAL A 35 1.25 23.49 -34.98
C VAL A 35 0.61 24.88 -35.05
N TRP A 36 -0.13 25.29 -34.01
CA TRP A 36 -0.68 26.64 -33.93
C TRP A 36 0.43 27.69 -33.93
N LEU A 37 1.51 27.45 -33.19
CA LEU A 37 2.67 28.33 -33.12
C LEU A 37 3.38 28.45 -34.48
N ASP A 38 3.61 27.32 -35.16
CA ASP A 38 4.21 27.25 -36.50
C ASP A 38 3.34 27.94 -37.57
N SER A 39 2.01 28.01 -37.36
CA SER A 39 1.09 28.71 -38.29
C SER A 39 0.97 30.21 -38.05
N HIS A 40 1.22 30.71 -36.83
CA HIS A 40 1.05 32.12 -36.47
C HIS A 40 2.37 32.89 -36.36
N GLN A 41 3.48 32.22 -36.04
CA GLN A 41 4.81 32.84 -36.03
C GLN A 41 5.54 32.46 -37.31
N ALA A 42 5.93 33.47 -38.09
CA ALA A 42 6.87 33.26 -39.18
C ALA A 42 8.22 32.84 -38.55
N THR A 43 8.57 31.57 -38.70
CA THR A 43 9.82 30.94 -38.22
C THR A 43 11.06 31.44 -38.99
N GLN A 44 11.10 32.73 -39.32
CA GLN A 44 12.19 33.40 -40.04
C GLN A 44 13.55 33.33 -39.30
N TRP A 45 13.54 33.10 -37.98
CA TRP A 45 14.76 32.87 -37.19
C TRP A 45 15.35 31.48 -37.41
N MET A 46 14.54 30.49 -37.82
CA MET A 46 14.98 29.12 -38.12
C MET A 46 15.62 28.98 -39.50
N ASP A 47 15.39 29.93 -40.41
CA ASP A 47 16.10 30.05 -41.69
C ASP A 47 17.63 30.19 -41.52
N ARG A 48 18.09 30.55 -40.31
CA ARG A 48 19.52 30.66 -39.96
C ARG A 48 20.16 29.34 -39.50
N LEU A 49 19.38 28.27 -39.32
CA LEU A 49 19.84 26.95 -38.92
C LEU A 49 19.66 25.96 -40.09
N PRO A 50 20.66 25.78 -40.97
CA PRO A 50 20.52 25.02 -42.22
C PRO A 50 20.19 23.53 -42.04
N TRP A 51 20.45 22.96 -40.87
CA TRP A 51 20.05 21.58 -40.52
C TRP A 51 18.55 21.45 -40.20
N LEU A 52 17.90 22.53 -39.78
CA LEU A 52 16.50 22.57 -39.37
C LEU A 52 15.57 22.87 -40.56
N TYR A 53 16.03 23.72 -41.50
CA TYR A 53 15.29 24.09 -42.72
C TYR A 53 15.25 22.98 -43.79
N ALA A 54 16.05 21.91 -43.65
CA ALA A 54 16.22 20.88 -44.67
C ALA A 54 15.10 19.81 -44.72
N ALA A 55 14.12 19.83 -43.80
CA ALA A 55 13.04 18.85 -43.79
C ALA A 55 11.96 19.19 -44.83
N ARG A 56 12.13 18.69 -46.06
CA ARG A 56 11.04 18.69 -47.08
C ARG A 56 9.78 18.03 -46.49
N PRO A 57 8.55 18.40 -46.93
CA PRO A 57 7.30 17.82 -46.41
C PRO A 57 7.32 16.30 -46.33
N ASP A 58 7.78 15.64 -47.39
CA ASP A 58 7.87 14.17 -47.44
C ASP A 58 8.89 13.60 -46.44
N GLY A 59 10.01 14.31 -46.21
CA GLY A 59 11.02 13.93 -45.23
C GLY A 59 10.50 14.04 -43.80
N ALA A 60 9.86 15.17 -43.46
CA ALA A 60 9.23 15.38 -42.15
C ALA A 60 8.12 14.34 -41.88
N ARG A 61 7.27 14.09 -42.89
CA ARG A 61 6.20 13.08 -42.83
C ARG A 61 6.76 11.68 -42.64
N SER A 62 7.81 11.32 -43.38
CA SER A 62 8.48 10.02 -43.27
C SER A 62 9.15 9.82 -41.90
N LEU A 63 9.88 10.82 -41.41
CA LEU A 63 10.51 10.81 -40.08
C LEU A 63 9.47 10.64 -38.98
N LEU A 64 8.44 11.49 -38.92
CA LEU A 64 7.42 11.40 -37.88
C LEU A 64 6.58 10.11 -37.98
N SER A 65 6.34 9.60 -39.20
CA SER A 65 5.65 8.31 -39.37
C SER A 65 6.52 7.13 -38.89
N SER A 66 7.83 7.16 -39.16
CA SER A 66 8.79 6.18 -38.64
C SER A 66 8.87 6.23 -37.11
N ILE A 67 8.90 7.43 -36.55
CA ILE A 67 8.83 7.66 -35.10
C ILE A 67 7.53 7.09 -34.53
N GLY A 68 6.37 7.45 -35.10
CA GLY A 68 5.09 6.94 -34.63
C GLY A 68 5.02 5.40 -34.68
N GLY A 69 5.38 4.81 -35.81
CA GLY A 69 5.38 3.37 -36.00
C GLY A 69 6.32 2.62 -35.06
N SER A 70 7.51 3.15 -34.80
CA SER A 70 8.45 2.55 -33.84
C SER A 70 7.96 2.68 -32.41
N MET A 71 7.41 3.83 -32.01
CA MET A 71 6.93 4.07 -30.64
C MET A 71 5.74 3.19 -30.26
N ILE A 72 4.80 2.93 -31.18
CA ILE A 72 3.69 1.99 -30.89
C ILE A 72 4.21 0.55 -30.73
N GLY A 73 5.24 0.16 -31.49
CA GLY A 73 5.91 -1.13 -31.34
C GLY A 73 6.60 -1.25 -29.98
N VAL A 74 7.41 -0.26 -29.60
CA VAL A 74 8.10 -0.21 -28.30
C VAL A 74 7.09 -0.22 -27.15
N ALA A 75 6.00 0.56 -27.24
CA ALA A 75 4.92 0.54 -26.24
C ALA A 75 4.32 -0.85 -26.07
N GLY A 76 4.05 -1.56 -27.17
CA GLY A 76 3.55 -2.94 -27.15
C GLY A 76 4.53 -3.92 -26.51
N THR A 77 5.83 -3.82 -26.83
CA THR A 77 6.88 -4.65 -26.21
C THR A 77 7.01 -4.36 -24.71
N THR A 78 7.06 -3.10 -24.31
CA THR A 78 7.12 -2.68 -22.89
C THR A 78 5.91 -3.19 -22.11
N PHE A 79 4.70 -3.06 -22.67
CA PHE A 79 3.49 -3.60 -22.04
C PHE A 79 3.57 -5.12 -21.87
N SER A 80 4.02 -5.84 -22.92
CA SER A 80 4.16 -7.30 -22.90
C SER A 80 5.17 -7.78 -21.84
N VAL A 81 6.33 -7.12 -21.76
CA VAL A 81 7.35 -7.41 -20.74
C VAL A 81 6.81 -7.11 -19.34
N THR A 82 6.07 -6.01 -19.16
CA THR A 82 5.46 -5.65 -17.87
C THR A 82 4.46 -6.70 -17.41
N ILE A 83 3.58 -7.17 -18.30
CA ILE A 83 2.60 -8.21 -17.96
C ILE A 83 3.29 -9.55 -17.69
N ALA A 84 4.31 -9.92 -18.47
CA ALA A 84 5.08 -11.14 -18.21
C ALA A 84 5.75 -11.10 -16.82
N ALA A 85 6.32 -9.96 -16.44
CA ALA A 85 6.89 -9.73 -15.11
C ALA A 85 5.83 -9.87 -13.99
N VAL A 86 4.65 -9.30 -14.19
CA VAL A 86 3.52 -9.39 -13.25
C VAL A 86 3.06 -10.83 -13.06
N VAL A 87 2.91 -11.58 -14.16
CA VAL A 87 2.53 -13.01 -14.13
C VAL A 87 3.60 -13.83 -13.39
N TYR A 88 4.88 -13.56 -13.67
CA TYR A 88 5.99 -14.21 -12.97
C TYR A 88 5.97 -13.92 -11.46
N ALA A 89 5.84 -12.65 -11.07
CA ALA A 89 5.81 -12.25 -9.66
C ALA A 89 4.59 -12.83 -8.93
N SER A 90 3.39 -12.78 -9.55
CA SER A 90 2.20 -13.41 -8.98
C SER A 90 2.35 -14.93 -8.81
N GLY A 91 3.02 -15.57 -9.78
CA GLY A 91 3.29 -17.00 -9.79
C GLY A 91 4.32 -17.42 -8.73
N GLN A 92 5.25 -16.55 -8.37
CA GLN A 92 6.29 -16.84 -7.37
C GLN A 92 5.87 -16.42 -5.96
N TYR A 93 5.22 -15.27 -5.81
CA TYR A 93 5.16 -14.57 -4.51
C TYR A 93 3.74 -14.31 -3.98
N GLY A 94 2.71 -14.37 -4.82
CA GLY A 94 1.31 -14.24 -4.39
C GLY A 94 0.49 -13.31 -5.28
N PRO A 95 -0.81 -13.59 -5.49
CA PRO A 95 -1.67 -12.74 -6.32
C PRO A 95 -1.86 -11.31 -5.78
N ARG A 96 -1.61 -11.06 -4.50
CA ARG A 96 -1.76 -9.71 -3.92
C ARG A 96 -0.71 -8.72 -4.42
N LEU A 97 0.44 -9.22 -4.90
CA LEU A 97 1.52 -8.38 -5.42
C LEU A 97 1.23 -7.80 -6.82
N LEU A 98 0.25 -8.34 -7.56
CA LEU A 98 -0.17 -7.82 -8.87
C LEU A 98 -0.50 -6.32 -8.82
N SER A 99 -1.23 -5.88 -7.79
CA SER A 99 -1.61 -4.46 -7.66
C SER A 99 -0.41 -3.55 -7.45
N ASN A 100 0.63 -4.03 -6.77
CA ASN A 100 1.82 -3.24 -6.44
C ASN A 100 2.77 -3.05 -7.64
N PHE A 101 2.67 -3.90 -8.66
CA PHE A 101 3.41 -3.74 -9.93
C PHE A 101 2.67 -2.83 -10.91
N MET A 102 1.35 -2.91 -10.98
CA MET A 102 0.53 -2.07 -11.87
C MET A 102 0.44 -0.62 -11.38
N SER A 103 0.66 -0.37 -10.09
CA SER A 103 0.74 0.98 -9.50
C SER A 103 2.13 1.63 -9.60
N ASP A 104 3.14 0.93 -10.16
CA ASP A 104 4.49 1.48 -10.27
C ASP A 104 4.57 2.66 -11.27
N ARG A 105 4.98 3.82 -10.77
CA ARG A 105 5.08 5.06 -11.56
C ARG A 105 6.11 4.98 -12.69
N GLY A 106 7.19 4.21 -12.53
CA GLY A 106 8.19 4.02 -13.57
C GLY A 106 7.60 3.33 -14.80
N ASN A 107 6.82 2.27 -14.59
CA ASN A 107 6.09 1.59 -15.66
C ASN A 107 5.04 2.49 -16.32
N GLN A 108 4.28 3.24 -15.52
CA GLN A 108 3.26 4.16 -16.01
C GLN A 108 3.84 5.29 -16.87
N VAL A 109 4.92 5.93 -16.40
CA VAL A 109 5.61 7.01 -17.15
C VAL A 109 6.27 6.46 -18.41
N THR A 110 6.85 5.26 -18.35
CA THR A 110 7.45 4.60 -19.51
C THR A 110 6.42 4.38 -20.62
N LEU A 111 5.32 3.68 -20.31
CA LEU A 111 4.26 3.43 -21.27
C LEU A 111 3.63 4.74 -21.77
N GLY A 112 3.39 5.69 -20.85
CA GLY A 112 2.88 7.01 -21.16
C GLY A 112 3.76 7.79 -22.13
N THR A 113 5.08 7.73 -21.99
CA THR A 113 6.04 8.42 -22.87
C THR A 113 5.97 7.88 -24.31
N PHE A 114 5.90 6.57 -24.48
CA PHE A 114 5.82 5.96 -25.82
C PHE A 114 4.48 6.24 -26.49
N ILE A 115 3.36 6.11 -25.76
CA ILE A 115 2.03 6.45 -26.27
C ILE A 115 1.93 7.94 -26.60
N ALA A 116 2.44 8.82 -25.73
CA ALA A 116 2.48 10.26 -25.94
C ALA A 116 3.27 10.63 -27.21
N THR A 117 4.47 10.07 -27.40
CA THR A 117 5.32 10.34 -28.57
C THR A 117 4.68 9.82 -29.87
N PHE A 118 4.03 8.65 -29.80
CA PHE A 118 3.23 8.12 -30.91
C PHE A 118 2.10 9.07 -31.31
N LEU A 119 1.25 9.47 -30.35
CA LEU A 119 0.10 10.33 -30.59
C LEU A 119 0.53 11.72 -31.07
N TYR A 120 1.57 12.29 -30.46
CA TYR A 120 2.17 13.54 -30.90
C TYR A 120 2.55 13.47 -32.39
N SER A 121 3.32 12.44 -32.77
CA SER A 121 3.79 12.27 -34.14
C SER A 121 2.65 12.10 -35.13
N LEU A 122 1.60 11.36 -34.76
CA LEU A 122 0.42 11.15 -35.61
C LEU A 122 -0.35 12.46 -35.87
N ILE A 123 -0.54 13.28 -34.83
CA ILE A 123 -1.21 14.59 -34.97
C ILE A 123 -0.38 15.52 -35.85
N VAL A 124 0.93 15.61 -35.64
CA VAL A 124 1.79 16.48 -36.46
C VAL A 124 1.83 16.01 -37.91
N VAL A 125 1.93 14.70 -38.17
CA VAL A 125 1.87 14.14 -39.54
C VAL A 125 0.60 14.57 -40.28
N ARG A 126 -0.55 14.56 -39.60
CA ARG A 126 -1.83 14.97 -40.19
C ARG A 126 -1.85 16.43 -40.65
N THR A 127 -1.00 17.28 -40.08
CA THR A 127 -0.96 18.72 -40.38
C THR A 127 0.02 19.10 -41.49
N ILE A 128 0.93 18.18 -41.87
CA ILE A 128 1.87 18.39 -42.98
C ILE A 128 1.10 18.36 -44.30
N ARG A 129 1.25 19.43 -45.10
CA ARG A 129 0.65 19.56 -46.44
C ARG A 129 1.76 19.58 -47.49
N SER A 130 1.69 18.65 -48.45
CA SER A 130 2.59 18.63 -49.61
C SER A 130 2.08 19.57 -50.71
N PRO A 131 2.97 20.13 -51.55
CA PRO A 131 2.57 21.00 -52.65
C PRO A 131 1.62 20.25 -53.60
N GLY A 132 0.41 20.78 -53.81
CA GLY A 132 -0.60 20.21 -54.71
C GLY A 132 -1.62 19.25 -54.07
N GLU A 133 -1.57 18.99 -52.75
CA GLU A 133 -2.57 18.15 -52.06
C GLU A 133 -3.94 18.85 -51.85
N ALA A 134 -3.96 20.19 -51.79
CA ALA A 134 -5.19 20.99 -51.70
C ALA A 134 -5.12 22.16 -52.70
N ALA A 135 -6.17 22.34 -53.51
CA ALA A 135 -6.21 23.36 -54.55
C ALA A 135 -6.11 24.76 -53.92
N GLY A 136 -4.96 25.43 -54.10
CA GLY A 136 -4.74 26.82 -53.72
C GLY A 136 -3.98 27.06 -52.40
N GLU A 137 -3.56 26.03 -51.67
CA GLU A 137 -2.78 26.20 -50.44
C GLU A 137 -1.28 25.90 -50.62
N PRO A 138 -0.37 26.75 -50.09
CA PRO A 138 1.06 26.50 -50.15
C PRO A 138 1.45 25.29 -49.27
N ALA A 139 2.57 24.65 -49.61
CA ALA A 139 3.13 23.58 -48.80
C ALA A 139 3.40 24.07 -47.37
N PHE A 140 3.03 23.28 -46.38
CA PHE A 140 3.16 23.63 -44.96
C PHE A 140 3.80 22.48 -44.18
N VAL A 141 4.90 22.81 -43.50
CA VAL A 141 5.62 21.89 -42.62
C VAL A 141 5.83 22.58 -41.28
N PRO A 142 5.24 22.08 -40.18
CA PRO A 142 5.43 22.64 -38.84
C PRO A 142 6.81 22.24 -38.30
N GLN A 143 7.84 23.03 -38.61
CA GLN A 143 9.23 22.69 -38.32
C GLN A 143 9.51 22.62 -36.82
N LEU A 144 8.91 23.50 -36.00
CA LEU A 144 9.07 23.48 -34.56
C LEU A 144 8.39 22.22 -33.98
N ALA A 145 7.22 21.85 -34.49
CA ALA A 145 6.58 20.60 -34.11
C ALA A 145 7.43 19.36 -34.48
N VAL A 146 8.12 19.36 -35.62
CA VAL A 146 9.05 18.27 -35.99
C VAL A 146 10.23 18.20 -35.03
N LEU A 147 10.84 19.35 -34.67
CA LEU A 147 11.96 19.40 -33.72
C LEU A 147 11.57 18.83 -32.34
N VAL A 148 10.40 19.21 -31.84
CA VAL A 148 9.86 18.66 -30.58
C VAL A 148 9.62 17.15 -30.72
N GLY A 149 9.15 16.67 -31.87
CA GLY A 149 9.00 15.23 -32.14
C GLY A 149 10.32 14.47 -32.05
N VAL A 150 11.39 15.02 -32.61
CA VAL A 150 12.76 14.44 -32.51
C VAL A 150 13.23 14.44 -31.05
N LEU A 151 13.00 15.51 -30.29
CA LEU A 151 13.35 15.57 -28.88
C LEU A 151 12.60 14.52 -28.06
N LEU A 152 11.29 14.35 -28.30
CA LEU A 152 10.47 13.34 -27.64
C LEU A 152 10.97 11.91 -27.89
N VAL A 153 11.52 11.64 -29.08
CA VAL A 153 12.15 10.34 -29.38
C VAL A 153 13.45 10.14 -28.61
N LEU A 154 14.30 11.16 -28.53
CA LEU A 154 15.52 11.08 -27.72
C LEU A 154 15.19 10.84 -26.24
N CYS A 155 14.16 11.51 -25.72
CA CYS A 155 13.63 11.25 -24.39
C CYS A 155 13.08 9.81 -24.27
N SER A 156 12.37 9.32 -25.28
CA SER A 156 11.85 7.95 -25.31
C SER A 156 12.98 6.91 -25.26
N ILE A 157 14.10 7.14 -25.94
CA ILE A 157 15.27 6.25 -25.87
C ILE A 157 15.84 6.22 -24.45
N ALA A 158 15.99 7.37 -23.79
CA ALA A 158 16.45 7.42 -22.39
C ALA A 158 15.48 6.69 -21.44
N VAL A 159 14.18 6.87 -21.63
CA VAL A 159 13.13 6.18 -20.86
C VAL A 159 13.13 4.67 -21.12
N LEU A 160 13.43 4.23 -22.35
CA LEU A 160 13.58 2.81 -22.67
C LEU A 160 14.78 2.18 -21.92
N ILE A 161 15.93 2.87 -21.91
CA ILE A 161 17.12 2.41 -21.16
C ILE A 161 16.79 2.33 -19.65
N TYR A 162 16.11 3.35 -19.12
CA TYR A 162 15.60 3.33 -17.75
C TYR A 162 14.69 2.12 -17.50
N PHE A 163 13.73 1.85 -18.38
CA PHE A 163 12.78 0.74 -18.24
C PHE A 163 13.48 -0.63 -18.20
N ILE A 164 14.49 -0.83 -19.04
CA ILE A 164 15.27 -2.07 -19.10
C ILE A 164 15.98 -2.35 -17.76
N HIS A 165 16.38 -1.30 -17.03
CA HIS A 165 16.98 -1.45 -15.69
C HIS A 165 15.94 -1.51 -14.56
N HIS A 166 14.85 -0.75 -14.69
CA HIS A 166 13.81 -0.60 -13.68
C HIS A 166 13.00 -1.87 -13.48
N VAL A 167 12.58 -2.54 -14.55
CA VAL A 167 11.73 -3.74 -14.43
C VAL A 167 12.42 -4.87 -13.67
N PRO A 168 13.65 -5.30 -14.01
CA PRO A 168 14.32 -6.37 -13.27
C PRO A 168 14.61 -6.02 -11.80
N SER A 169 15.04 -4.79 -11.51
CA SER A 169 15.37 -4.36 -10.14
C SER A 169 14.15 -4.31 -9.22
N ARG A 170 12.96 -4.05 -9.79
CA ARG A 170 11.68 -4.05 -9.07
C ARG A 170 11.05 -5.43 -8.92
N ILE A 171 11.45 -6.42 -9.72
CA ILE A 171 10.97 -7.82 -9.62
C ILE A 171 11.71 -8.57 -8.52
N HIS A 172 12.94 -8.16 -8.20
CA HIS A 172 13.73 -8.85 -7.19
C HIS A 172 13.00 -8.87 -5.84
N ILE A 173 12.86 -10.06 -5.26
CA ILE A 173 11.99 -10.30 -4.09
C ILE A 173 12.38 -9.44 -2.89
N ASN A 174 13.68 -9.22 -2.67
CA ASN A 174 14.15 -8.37 -1.58
C ASN A 174 13.65 -6.94 -1.71
N SER A 175 13.62 -6.37 -2.92
CA SER A 175 13.07 -5.02 -3.17
C SER A 175 11.56 -4.95 -2.90
N VAL A 176 10.82 -6.04 -3.16
CA VAL A 176 9.38 -6.11 -2.90
C VAL A 176 9.12 -6.20 -1.40
N ILE A 177 9.85 -7.06 -0.69
CA ILE A 177 9.77 -7.22 0.76
C ILE A 177 10.16 -5.91 1.45
N GLU A 178 11.28 -5.31 1.06
CA GLU A 178 11.75 -4.01 1.58
C GLU A 178 10.68 -2.95 1.44
N ARG A 179 10.13 -2.74 0.24
CA ARG A 179 9.07 -1.74 0.02
C ARG A 179 7.82 -1.96 0.88
N ILE A 180 7.41 -3.22 1.09
CA ILE A 180 6.25 -3.53 1.94
C ILE A 180 6.60 -3.29 3.41
N GLY A 181 7.79 -3.70 3.84
CA GLY A 181 8.30 -3.52 5.19
C GLY A 181 8.49 -2.05 5.57
N ASP A 182 9.14 -1.26 4.72
CA ASP A 182 9.30 0.18 4.87
C ASP A 182 7.94 0.86 4.99
N ARG A 183 7.01 0.55 4.07
CA ARG A 183 5.66 1.10 4.12
C ARG A 183 4.93 0.72 5.42
N LEU A 184 5.11 -0.49 5.93
CA LEU A 184 4.52 -0.92 7.20
C LEU A 184 5.09 -0.11 8.36
N ILE A 185 6.40 0.14 8.38
CA ILE A 185 7.05 0.98 9.40
C ILE A 185 6.58 2.43 9.29
N GLU A 186 6.55 3.01 8.08
CA GLU A 186 6.03 4.36 7.82
C GLU A 186 4.57 4.51 8.27
N GLU A 187 3.68 3.54 7.96
CA GLU A 187 2.29 3.61 8.39
C GLU A 187 2.15 3.42 9.92
N ILE A 188 3.08 2.70 10.57
CA ILE A 188 3.17 2.62 12.04
C ILE A 188 3.61 3.98 12.61
N ASP A 189 4.56 4.68 11.98
CA ASP A 189 5.03 6.05 12.29
C ASP A 189 3.93 7.09 12.22
N GLU A 190 3.20 7.11 11.11
CA GLU A 190 2.12 8.07 10.90
C GLU A 190 0.95 7.82 11.86
N ARG A 191 0.62 6.55 12.14
CA ARG A 191 -0.58 6.19 12.92
C ARG A 191 -0.34 6.15 14.42
N PHE A 192 0.88 5.85 14.84
CA PHE A 192 1.25 5.69 16.25
C PHE A 192 2.49 6.55 16.58
N PRO A 193 2.40 7.89 16.47
CA PRO A 193 3.52 8.75 16.77
C PRO A 193 3.92 8.62 18.24
N VAL A 194 5.23 8.51 18.49
CA VAL A 194 5.82 8.16 19.80
C VAL A 194 5.47 9.18 20.92
N PHE A 195 4.98 10.39 20.60
CA PHE A 195 4.84 11.49 21.56
C PHE A 195 3.61 12.40 21.41
N VAL A 196 2.49 11.94 20.85
CA VAL A 196 1.30 12.82 20.66
C VAL A 196 0.17 12.49 21.63
N GLY A 197 0.07 13.29 22.70
CA GLY A 197 -1.05 13.31 23.63
C GLY A 197 -1.11 12.12 24.57
N LYS A 198 -1.79 12.28 25.73
CA LYS A 198 -2.12 11.15 26.59
C LYS A 198 -3.30 10.40 25.96
N PRO A 199 -3.17 9.12 25.59
CA PRO A 199 -4.33 8.30 25.29
C PRO A 199 -5.25 8.29 26.52
N LEU A 200 -6.57 8.34 26.30
CA LEU A 200 -7.56 8.11 27.35
C LEU A 200 -7.30 6.73 27.98
N ASP A 201 -6.99 6.70 29.27
CA ASP A 201 -6.69 5.45 29.98
C ASP A 201 -8.01 4.68 30.16
N GLU A 202 -8.12 3.50 29.54
CA GLU A 202 -9.35 2.71 29.55
C GLU A 202 -9.86 2.39 30.98
N ARG A 203 -8.96 2.36 31.98
CA ARG A 203 -9.35 2.13 33.38
C ARG A 203 -9.91 3.38 34.05
N GLU A 204 -9.39 4.56 33.72
CA GLU A 204 -9.88 5.83 34.28
C GLU A 204 -11.12 6.34 33.51
N ASP A 205 -11.26 6.00 32.24
CA ASP A 205 -12.32 6.50 31.36
C ASP A 205 -13.49 5.52 31.13
N ALA A 206 -13.52 4.38 31.83
CA ALA A 206 -14.62 3.41 31.76
C ALA A 206 -15.98 4.05 32.07
N ASP A 207 -15.99 5.04 32.96
CA ASP A 207 -17.19 5.78 33.35
C ASP A 207 -17.76 6.65 32.22
N ARG A 208 -16.94 7.02 31.23
CA ARG A 208 -17.36 7.83 30.07
C ARG A 208 -18.10 7.00 29.01
N ILE A 209 -17.99 5.68 29.05
CA ILE A 209 -18.75 4.79 28.17
C ILE A 209 -20.20 4.80 28.63
N PRO A 210 -21.18 5.16 27.77
CA PRO A 210 -22.59 5.08 28.12
C PRO A 210 -22.97 3.70 28.62
N ALA A 211 -23.83 3.60 29.65
CA ALA A 211 -24.30 2.33 30.20
C ALA A 211 -24.85 1.42 29.10
N ALA A 212 -25.47 2.03 28.07
CA ALA A 212 -25.92 1.35 26.88
C ALA A 212 -24.82 0.51 26.23
N PHE A 213 -23.54 0.89 26.21
CA PHE A 213 -22.47 0.14 25.52
C PHE A 213 -21.60 -0.73 26.44
N ARG A 214 -21.90 -0.80 27.74
CA ARG A 214 -21.13 -1.60 28.70
C ARG A 214 -21.50 -3.08 28.62
N PRO A 215 -20.61 -4.01 29.03
CA PRO A 215 -20.88 -5.45 28.99
C PRO A 215 -22.08 -5.88 29.83
N ASP A 216 -22.39 -5.13 30.88
CA ASP A 216 -23.48 -5.31 31.84
C ASP A 216 -24.75 -4.51 31.50
N ALA A 217 -24.86 -4.01 30.26
CA ALA A 217 -26.01 -3.22 29.81
C ALA A 217 -27.34 -3.99 29.96
N THR A 218 -28.36 -3.33 30.51
CA THR A 218 -29.73 -3.85 30.57
C THR A 218 -30.39 -3.84 29.19
N ALA A 219 -31.43 -4.66 29.00
CA ALA A 219 -32.18 -4.72 27.74
C ALA A 219 -32.70 -3.33 27.31
N ASP A 220 -33.29 -2.57 28.23
CA ASP A 220 -33.77 -1.20 27.99
C ASP A 220 -32.67 -0.25 27.50
N ALA A 221 -31.43 -0.41 27.99
CA ALA A 221 -30.30 0.41 27.57
C ALA A 221 -29.81 0.03 26.16
N ILE A 222 -29.96 -1.24 25.76
CA ILE A 222 -29.65 -1.74 24.42
C ILE A 222 -30.69 -1.26 23.41
N GLU A 223 -31.97 -1.21 23.77
CA GLU A 223 -33.06 -0.73 22.90
C GLU A 223 -32.89 0.75 22.51
N ARG A 224 -32.19 1.53 23.33
CA ARG A 224 -31.82 2.93 23.02
C ARG A 224 -30.67 3.06 22.03
N ARG A 225 -30.23 1.98 21.40
CA ARG A 225 -29.21 2.00 20.34
C ARG A 225 -29.88 1.88 18.97
N ALA A 226 -29.40 2.65 18.00
CA ALA A 226 -29.83 2.54 16.61
C ALA A 226 -28.68 2.05 15.72
N GLY A 227 -28.98 1.06 14.86
CA GLY A 227 -27.98 0.45 13.97
C GLY A 227 -27.94 1.10 12.59
N ILE A 228 -26.78 1.64 12.20
CA ILE A 228 -26.55 2.13 10.83
C ILE A 228 -26.07 0.96 9.98
N ARG A 229 -26.92 0.51 9.04
CA ARG A 229 -26.66 -0.68 8.23
C ARG A 229 -25.94 -0.40 6.90
N ALA A 230 -25.03 -1.29 6.52
CA ALA A 230 -24.36 -1.28 5.23
C ALA A 230 -25.37 -1.40 4.08
N LYS A 231 -25.20 -0.58 3.03
CA LYS A 231 -26.00 -0.69 1.78
C LYS A 231 -25.35 -1.59 0.74
N ASP A 232 -24.04 -1.79 0.85
CA ASP A 232 -23.21 -2.50 -0.11
C ASP A 232 -22.51 -3.68 0.59
N THR A 233 -22.04 -4.64 -0.20
CA THR A 233 -21.22 -5.77 0.26
C THR A 233 -19.79 -5.59 -0.26
N GLY A 234 -18.78 -5.78 0.60
CA GLY A 234 -17.37 -5.67 0.20
C GLY A 234 -16.44 -5.38 1.38
N TYR A 235 -15.19 -5.06 1.08
CA TYR A 235 -14.19 -4.63 2.05
C TYR A 235 -14.34 -3.15 2.38
N ILE A 236 -14.29 -2.79 3.66
CA ILE A 236 -14.19 -1.40 4.10
C ILE A 236 -12.78 -0.92 3.79
N GLN A 237 -12.63 -0.02 2.82
CA GLN A 237 -11.31 0.49 2.39
C GLN A 237 -10.89 1.72 3.17
N LEU A 238 -11.87 2.54 3.60
CA LEU A 238 -11.61 3.77 4.34
C LEU A 238 -12.78 4.14 5.25
N ILE A 239 -12.45 4.63 6.43
CA ILE A 239 -13.37 5.21 7.41
C ILE A 239 -12.92 6.66 7.65
N ASP A 240 -13.82 7.60 7.38
CA ASP A 240 -13.58 9.03 7.62
C ASP A 240 -13.90 9.36 9.09
N GLU A 241 -12.88 9.22 9.95
CA GLU A 241 -13.03 9.38 11.40
C GLU A 241 -13.43 10.80 11.81
N ALA A 242 -12.95 11.82 11.09
CA ALA A 242 -13.34 13.21 11.32
C ALA A 242 -14.83 13.41 11.06
N ALA A 243 -15.33 12.93 9.91
CA ALA A 243 -16.77 13.02 9.60
C ALA A 243 -17.63 12.27 10.64
N LEU A 244 -17.15 11.15 11.19
CA LEU A 244 -17.85 10.43 12.26
C LEU A 244 -17.91 11.25 13.55
N ILE A 245 -16.79 11.85 13.98
CA ILE A 245 -16.72 12.68 15.19
C ILE A 245 -17.57 13.94 15.02
N ASP A 246 -17.49 14.63 13.88
CA ASP A 246 -18.24 15.85 13.60
C ASP A 246 -19.76 15.58 13.63
N THR A 247 -20.21 14.52 12.95
CA THR A 247 -21.63 14.13 12.95
C THR A 247 -22.09 13.73 14.36
N ALA A 248 -21.25 13.01 15.11
CA ALA A 248 -21.54 12.62 16.48
C ALA A 248 -21.60 13.83 17.42
N ARG A 249 -20.75 14.83 17.21
CA ARG A 249 -20.73 16.08 17.98
C ARG A 249 -21.99 16.89 17.73
N GLU A 250 -22.32 17.13 16.46
CA GLU A 250 -23.49 17.92 16.05
C GLU A 250 -24.81 17.34 16.60
N LYS A 251 -24.95 16.01 16.55
CA LYS A 251 -26.18 15.32 16.95
C LYS A 251 -26.16 14.84 18.41
N GLY A 252 -25.08 15.05 19.15
CA GLY A 252 -24.97 14.58 20.54
C GLY A 252 -24.89 13.05 20.67
N LEU A 253 -24.36 12.35 19.67
CA LEU A 253 -24.26 10.89 19.62
C LEU A 253 -22.93 10.37 20.18
N VAL A 254 -22.97 9.11 20.61
CA VAL A 254 -21.84 8.22 20.84
C VAL A 254 -21.98 7.03 19.89
N LEU A 255 -20.94 6.79 19.10
CA LEU A 255 -20.93 5.78 18.04
C LEU A 255 -20.02 4.62 18.41
N ARG A 256 -20.51 3.39 18.32
CA ARG A 256 -19.68 2.18 18.42
C ARG A 256 -19.48 1.57 17.04
N LEU A 257 -18.22 1.51 16.59
CA LEU A 257 -17.87 0.91 15.31
C LEU A 257 -17.81 -0.60 15.45
N GLN A 258 -18.51 -1.32 14.57
CA GLN A 258 -18.52 -2.79 14.55
C GLN A 258 -17.47 -3.39 13.61
N TYR A 259 -16.89 -2.55 12.75
CA TYR A 259 -15.91 -2.94 11.76
C TYR A 259 -14.76 -1.95 11.72
N GLN A 260 -13.60 -2.42 11.26
CA GLN A 260 -12.41 -1.63 10.97
C GLN A 260 -12.10 -1.61 9.46
N SER A 261 -11.29 -0.65 9.03
CA SER A 261 -10.72 -0.63 7.67
C SER A 261 -9.98 -1.95 7.41
N GLY A 262 -10.35 -2.64 6.34
CA GLY A 262 -9.87 -3.97 5.99
C GLY A 262 -10.89 -5.09 6.14
N ASP A 263 -11.94 -4.89 6.95
CA ASP A 263 -12.93 -5.93 7.22
C ASP A 263 -13.94 -6.07 6.08
N PHE A 264 -14.47 -7.29 5.89
CA PHE A 264 -15.53 -7.57 4.92
C PHE A 264 -16.91 -7.39 5.56
N VAL A 265 -17.75 -6.55 4.94
CA VAL A 265 -19.10 -6.26 5.40
C VAL A 265 -20.13 -6.78 4.39
N HIS A 266 -21.23 -7.32 4.91
CA HIS A 266 -22.40 -7.72 4.12
C HIS A 266 -23.45 -6.61 4.10
N ARG A 267 -24.15 -6.46 2.98
CA ARG A 267 -25.33 -5.60 2.90
C ARG A 267 -26.32 -5.96 4.02
N GLY A 268 -26.76 -4.96 4.76
CA GLY A 268 -27.69 -5.11 5.89
C GLY A 268 -27.02 -5.29 7.26
N SER A 269 -25.72 -5.59 7.32
CA SER A 269 -24.98 -5.64 8.59
C SER A 269 -24.90 -4.26 9.25
N ALA A 270 -25.06 -4.20 10.57
CA ALA A 270 -24.91 -2.96 11.34
C ALA A 270 -23.42 -2.58 11.42
N MET A 271 -23.03 -1.50 10.74
CA MET A 271 -21.63 -1.02 10.73
C MET A 271 -21.31 -0.18 11.96
N ILE A 272 -22.32 0.57 12.42
CA ILE A 272 -22.24 1.48 13.56
C ILE A 272 -23.47 1.24 14.41
N GLU A 273 -23.29 1.22 15.73
CA GLU A 273 -24.37 1.42 16.69
C GLU A 273 -24.26 2.83 17.25
N ALA A 274 -25.32 3.62 17.11
CA ALA A 274 -25.40 4.98 17.63
C ALA A 274 -26.27 5.01 18.88
N TRP A 275 -25.88 5.84 19.85
CA TRP A 275 -26.64 6.13 21.07
C TRP A 275 -26.56 7.63 21.38
N PRO A 276 -27.63 8.26 21.89
CA PRO A 276 -28.97 7.70 22.07
C PRO A 276 -29.74 7.64 20.72
N ALA A 277 -30.58 6.63 20.54
CA ALA A 277 -31.29 6.37 19.27
C ALA A 277 -32.19 7.54 18.85
N GLU A 278 -32.75 8.27 19.81
CA GLU A 278 -33.65 9.40 19.58
C GLU A 278 -32.94 10.60 18.93
N SER A 279 -31.62 10.68 19.09
CA SER A 279 -30.77 11.71 18.49
C SER A 279 -30.32 11.36 17.07
N LEU A 280 -30.61 10.15 16.58
CA LEU A 280 -30.26 9.71 15.23
C LEU A 280 -31.41 10.00 14.25
N ASP A 281 -31.28 11.07 13.47
CA ASP A 281 -32.16 11.35 12.34
C ASP A 281 -31.68 10.70 11.03
N ASP A 282 -32.52 10.74 10.00
CA ASP A 282 -32.24 10.14 8.69
C ASP A 282 -31.04 10.78 7.97
N GLU A 283 -30.78 12.06 8.22
CA GLU A 283 -29.65 12.80 7.65
C GLU A 283 -28.34 12.33 8.29
N ALA A 284 -28.26 12.28 9.62
CA ALA A 284 -27.13 11.72 10.35
C ALA A 284 -26.87 10.26 9.95
N ALA A 285 -27.92 9.44 9.84
CA ALA A 285 -27.79 8.05 9.41
C ALA A 285 -27.27 7.90 7.96
N LYS A 286 -27.49 8.90 7.11
CA LYS A 286 -26.95 8.97 5.74
C LYS A 286 -25.49 9.42 5.76
N ASP A 287 -25.15 10.42 6.54
CA ASP A 287 -23.79 10.98 6.62
C ASP A 287 -22.81 10.02 7.29
N LEU A 288 -23.21 9.40 8.41
CA LEU A 288 -22.46 8.34 9.06
C LEU A 288 -22.18 7.17 8.11
N ARG A 289 -23.15 6.83 7.25
CA ARG A 289 -22.95 5.78 6.22
C ARG A 289 -22.03 6.25 5.09
N ALA A 290 -22.06 7.52 4.74
CA ALA A 290 -21.20 8.11 3.73
C ALA A 290 -19.74 8.34 4.21
N ALA A 291 -19.48 8.16 5.51
CA ALA A 291 -18.14 8.10 6.08
C ALA A 291 -17.40 6.78 5.77
N PHE A 292 -18.12 5.73 5.36
CA PHE A 292 -17.55 4.44 4.97
C PHE A 292 -17.39 4.35 3.45
N ALA A 293 -16.21 3.94 3.01
CA ALA A 293 -15.94 3.60 1.62
C ALA A 293 -15.78 2.08 1.46
N ILE A 294 -16.75 1.41 0.81
CA ILE A 294 -16.77 -0.04 0.61
C ILE A 294 -16.35 -0.39 -0.83
N GLY A 295 -15.42 -1.33 -1.00
CA GLY A 295 -14.93 -1.78 -2.30
C GLY A 295 -14.81 -3.30 -2.44
N SER A 296 -14.58 -3.78 -3.67
CA SER A 296 -14.51 -5.22 -3.98
C SER A 296 -13.21 -5.89 -3.54
N ARG A 297 -12.18 -5.12 -3.19
CA ARG A 297 -10.85 -5.61 -2.78
C ARG A 297 -10.39 -4.92 -1.51
N ARG A 298 -9.63 -5.62 -0.69
CA ARG A 298 -8.93 -5.04 0.46
C ARG A 298 -7.75 -4.18 -0.01
N THR A 299 -7.41 -3.14 0.74
CA THR A 299 -6.36 -2.16 0.40
C THR A 299 -5.58 -1.78 1.65
N GLY A 300 -4.28 -1.50 1.53
CA GLY A 300 -3.45 -1.04 2.66
C GLY A 300 -3.72 0.38 3.15
N LEU A 301 -4.54 1.19 2.46
CA LEU A 301 -4.71 2.63 2.70
C LEU A 301 -4.95 3.05 4.17
N GLN A 302 -5.64 2.22 4.97
CA GLN A 302 -5.86 2.44 6.42
C GLN A 302 -5.73 1.13 7.22
N ASP A 303 -5.05 0.13 6.66
CA ASP A 303 -5.07 -1.23 7.18
C ASP A 303 -3.67 -1.85 7.23
N LEU A 304 -2.97 -1.58 8.34
CA LEU A 304 -1.66 -2.16 8.66
C LEU A 304 -1.65 -3.70 8.56
N ARG A 305 -2.81 -4.32 8.88
CA ARG A 305 -2.95 -5.78 8.84
C ARG A 305 -2.81 -6.30 7.41
N PHE A 306 -3.13 -5.49 6.39
CA PHE A 306 -2.94 -5.86 5.00
C PHE A 306 -1.46 -5.98 4.63
N LEU A 307 -0.62 -5.04 5.06
CA LEU A 307 0.83 -5.08 4.79
C LEU A 307 1.50 -6.24 5.52
N ILE A 308 1.07 -6.52 6.76
CA ILE A 308 1.48 -7.72 7.50
C ILE A 308 1.08 -8.99 6.71
N ASP A 309 -0.17 -9.06 6.24
CA ASP A 309 -0.64 -10.21 5.47
C ASP A 309 0.14 -10.41 4.15
N GLU A 310 0.59 -9.35 3.49
CA GLU A 310 1.43 -9.46 2.30
C GLU A 310 2.81 -10.08 2.63
N LEU A 311 3.46 -9.65 3.72
CA LEU A 311 4.72 -10.25 4.17
C LEU A 311 4.54 -11.71 4.63
N VAL A 312 3.45 -11.98 5.34
CA VAL A 312 3.09 -13.35 5.79
C VAL A 312 2.82 -14.25 4.58
N GLU A 313 2.11 -13.76 3.56
CA GLU A 313 1.83 -14.54 2.35
C GLU A 313 3.13 -14.91 1.61
N ILE A 314 4.05 -13.97 1.46
CA ILE A 314 5.36 -14.21 0.83
C ILE A 314 6.15 -15.26 1.63
N ALA A 315 6.25 -15.09 2.96
CA ALA A 315 6.99 -16.00 3.82
C ALA A 315 6.38 -17.40 3.87
N ALA A 316 5.07 -17.52 4.05
CA ALA A 316 4.36 -18.79 4.05
C ALA A 316 4.52 -19.54 2.72
N ARG A 317 4.50 -18.81 1.61
CA ARG A 317 4.73 -19.38 0.28
C ARG A 317 6.17 -19.83 0.08
N ALA A 318 7.14 -19.04 0.52
CA ALA A 318 8.56 -19.39 0.47
C ALA A 318 8.85 -20.66 1.29
N LEU A 319 8.21 -20.82 2.46
CA LEU A 319 8.32 -22.00 3.32
C LEU A 319 7.43 -23.17 2.89
N SER A 320 6.61 -23.01 1.85
CA SER A 320 5.77 -24.10 1.38
C SER A 320 6.61 -25.23 0.78
N PRO A 321 6.15 -26.50 0.85
CA PRO A 321 6.91 -27.64 0.31
C PRO A 321 7.29 -27.54 -1.17
N GLY A 322 6.56 -26.71 -1.95
CA GLY A 322 6.83 -26.52 -3.37
C GLY A 322 7.94 -25.51 -3.69
N VAL A 323 8.28 -24.61 -2.75
CA VAL A 323 9.32 -23.58 -2.95
C VAL A 323 10.54 -23.87 -2.07
N ASN A 324 10.31 -24.09 -0.76
CA ASN A 324 11.33 -24.42 0.23
C ASN A 324 12.53 -23.45 0.25
N ASP A 325 12.24 -22.15 0.31
CA ASP A 325 13.22 -21.06 0.39
C ASP A 325 13.14 -20.33 1.75
N PRO A 326 13.89 -20.82 2.77
CA PRO A 326 13.87 -20.21 4.10
C PRO A 326 14.54 -18.84 4.15
N PHE A 327 15.39 -18.46 3.18
CA PHE A 327 16.08 -17.16 3.21
C PHE A 327 15.16 -16.01 2.80
N THR A 328 14.27 -16.23 1.82
CA THR A 328 13.20 -15.28 1.51
C THR A 328 12.26 -15.11 2.71
N ALA A 329 11.90 -16.21 3.39
CA ALA A 329 11.07 -16.15 4.59
C ALA A 329 11.76 -15.41 5.75
N ASN A 330 13.06 -15.61 5.95
CA ASN A 330 13.85 -14.86 6.93
C ASN A 330 13.82 -13.35 6.65
N SER A 331 13.93 -12.95 5.39
CA SER A 331 13.84 -11.53 5.02
C SER A 331 12.48 -10.95 5.42
N CYS A 332 11.38 -11.66 5.19
CA CYS A 332 10.05 -11.22 5.67
C CYS A 332 9.97 -11.15 7.20
N LEU A 333 10.53 -12.13 7.91
CA LEU A 333 10.59 -12.13 9.38
C LEU A 333 11.41 -10.95 9.92
N ASP A 334 12.45 -10.51 9.22
CA ASP A 334 13.27 -9.35 9.58
C ASP A 334 12.43 -8.07 9.54
N TRP A 335 11.71 -7.85 8.45
CA TRP A 335 10.84 -6.68 8.28
C TRP A 335 9.64 -6.70 9.24
N LEU A 336 9.01 -7.86 9.45
CA LEU A 336 7.96 -8.01 10.46
C LEU A 336 8.50 -7.75 11.88
N GLY A 337 9.68 -8.29 12.21
CA GLY A 337 10.35 -8.07 13.48
C GLY A 337 10.70 -6.60 13.70
N ALA A 338 11.23 -5.92 12.68
CA ALA A 338 11.54 -4.49 12.74
C ALA A 338 10.28 -3.63 12.97
N ALA A 339 9.23 -3.85 12.18
CA ALA A 339 7.96 -3.13 12.31
C ALA A 339 7.31 -3.33 13.69
N LEU A 340 7.31 -4.57 14.19
CA LEU A 340 6.70 -4.89 15.48
C LEU A 340 7.57 -4.49 16.67
N SER A 341 8.90 -4.42 16.50
CA SER A 341 9.81 -3.82 17.49
C SER A 341 9.54 -2.33 17.64
N ASP A 342 9.27 -1.66 16.53
CA ASP A 342 8.95 -0.25 16.55
C ASP A 342 7.57 0.02 17.16
N LEU A 343 6.56 -0.78 16.80
CA LEU A 343 5.25 -0.80 17.44
C LEU A 343 5.34 -1.08 18.96
N ALA A 344 6.25 -1.96 19.37
CA ALA A 344 6.44 -2.34 20.77
C ALA A 344 6.92 -1.19 21.67
N ARG A 345 7.48 -0.12 21.10
CA ARG A 345 7.90 1.09 21.83
C ARG A 345 6.81 2.15 21.93
N ARG A 346 5.64 1.93 21.32
CA ARG A 346 4.58 2.92 21.18
C ARG A 346 3.38 2.58 22.05
N ASP A 347 2.68 3.64 22.45
CA ASP A 347 1.36 3.53 23.04
C ASP A 347 0.34 3.37 21.92
N LEU A 348 -0.41 2.26 21.97
CA LEU A 348 -1.50 2.04 21.06
C LEU A 348 -2.65 2.98 21.47
N PRO A 349 -3.31 3.64 20.50
CA PRO A 349 -4.33 4.62 20.80
C PRO A 349 -5.49 3.96 21.52
N SER A 350 -6.07 4.68 22.47
CA SER A 350 -7.30 4.26 23.14
C SER A 350 -8.38 3.98 22.10
N ARG A 351 -9.16 2.93 22.32
CA ARG A 351 -10.33 2.66 21.49
C ARG A 351 -11.41 3.73 21.66
N LEU A 352 -11.32 4.53 22.72
CA LEU A 352 -12.20 5.64 23.03
C LEU A 352 -11.65 6.92 22.38
N ARG A 353 -12.46 7.54 21.52
CA ARG A 353 -12.10 8.77 20.80
C ARG A 353 -13.04 9.90 21.20
N ALA A 354 -12.44 10.99 21.68
CA ALA A 354 -13.15 12.18 22.09
C ALA A 354 -13.10 13.27 21.01
N ASP A 355 -14.04 14.21 21.08
CA ASP A 355 -13.97 15.48 20.32
C ASP A 355 -13.03 16.49 21.01
N ASP A 356 -12.87 17.67 20.39
CA ASP A 356 -12.04 18.77 20.92
C ASP A 356 -12.51 19.28 22.29
N ASP A 357 -13.78 19.07 22.64
CA ASP A 357 -14.38 19.43 23.93
C ASP A 357 -14.16 18.32 25.00
N GLY A 358 -13.44 17.25 24.65
CA GLY A 358 -13.18 16.12 25.54
C GLY A 358 -14.41 15.28 25.82
N GLN A 359 -15.41 15.24 24.93
CA GLN A 359 -16.57 14.34 25.05
C GLN A 359 -16.37 13.08 24.22
N LEU A 360 -16.71 11.90 24.75
CA LEU A 360 -16.60 10.65 24.02
C LEU A 360 -17.56 10.64 22.82
N ARG A 361 -17.04 10.43 21.61
CA ARG A 361 -17.84 10.37 20.37
C ARG A 361 -17.78 9.03 19.67
N VAL A 362 -16.62 8.37 19.67
CA VAL A 362 -16.45 7.10 18.95
C VAL A 362 -15.79 6.06 19.85
N ILE A 363 -16.38 4.87 19.89
CA ILE A 363 -15.85 3.65 20.47
C ILE A 363 -15.43 2.76 19.29
N ALA A 364 -14.13 2.77 18.98
CA ALA A 364 -13.53 1.93 17.95
C ALA A 364 -13.26 0.51 18.46
N HIS A 365 -12.86 -0.38 17.56
CA HIS A 365 -12.36 -1.70 17.94
C HIS A 365 -10.91 -1.56 18.45
N PRO A 366 -10.56 -2.20 19.58
CA PRO A 366 -9.24 -2.06 20.18
C PRO A 366 -8.16 -2.65 19.27
N LEU A 367 -7.06 -1.91 19.12
CA LEU A 367 -5.84 -2.42 18.51
C LEU A 367 -4.94 -2.91 19.64
N THR A 368 -4.60 -4.19 19.65
CA THR A 368 -3.76 -4.78 20.69
C THR A 368 -2.46 -5.29 20.11
N PHE A 369 -1.39 -5.17 20.90
CA PHE A 369 -0.09 -5.74 20.54
C PHE A 369 -0.19 -7.24 20.28
N ALA A 370 -0.98 -7.97 21.08
CA ALA A 370 -1.22 -9.39 20.90
C ALA A 370 -1.83 -9.73 19.54
N ALA A 371 -2.80 -8.94 19.06
CA ALA A 371 -3.41 -9.18 17.75
C ALA A 371 -2.42 -8.97 16.59
N PHE A 372 -1.50 -8.01 16.70
CA PHE A 372 -0.46 -7.81 15.69
C PHE A 372 0.59 -8.92 15.70
N ILE A 373 1.01 -9.38 16.89
CA ILE A 373 1.94 -10.51 17.03
C ILE A 373 1.32 -11.80 16.48
N ASP A 374 0.07 -12.10 16.84
CA ASP A 374 -0.65 -13.28 16.35
C ASP A 374 -0.82 -13.24 14.83
N ARG A 375 -1.17 -12.08 14.26
CA ARG A 375 -1.33 -11.96 12.81
C ARG A 375 -0.03 -12.08 12.02
N ALA A 376 1.10 -11.65 12.58
CA ALA A 376 2.41 -11.79 11.95
C ALA A 376 3.06 -13.14 12.26
N PHE A 377 3.44 -13.35 13.52
CA PHE A 377 4.17 -14.52 13.98
C PHE A 377 3.26 -15.73 14.18
N GLY A 378 2.05 -15.56 14.72
CA GLY A 378 1.10 -16.67 14.87
C GLY A 378 0.74 -17.32 13.52
N ALA A 379 0.47 -16.50 12.50
CA ALA A 379 0.18 -16.97 11.14
C ALA A 379 1.36 -17.70 10.47
N LEU A 380 2.60 -17.32 10.78
CA LEU A 380 3.82 -17.95 10.26
C LEU A 380 4.32 -19.13 11.09
N ALA A 381 3.83 -19.29 12.33
CA ALA A 381 4.35 -20.25 13.28
C ALA A 381 4.37 -21.68 12.71
N GLN A 382 3.27 -22.12 12.10
CA GLN A 382 3.16 -23.47 11.52
C GLN A 382 4.16 -23.72 10.37
N TYR A 383 4.44 -22.69 9.57
CA TYR A 383 5.36 -22.80 8.44
C TYR A 383 6.81 -22.78 8.91
N ALA A 384 7.15 -21.82 9.75
CA ALA A 384 8.51 -21.66 10.26
C ALA A 384 8.91 -22.77 11.24
N SER A 385 7.96 -23.40 11.95
CA SER A 385 8.26 -24.49 12.88
C SER A 385 8.71 -25.76 12.18
N ALA A 386 8.43 -25.92 10.89
CA ALA A 386 8.80 -27.09 10.10
C ALA A 386 10.18 -26.96 9.42
N ASP A 387 10.85 -25.81 9.54
CA ASP A 387 12.16 -25.56 8.95
C ASP A 387 13.15 -25.03 10.02
N MET A 388 14.34 -25.61 10.09
CA MET A 388 15.33 -25.23 11.11
C MET A 388 15.84 -23.80 10.95
N ILE A 389 16.09 -23.37 9.70
CA ILE A 389 16.68 -22.06 9.40
C ILE A 389 15.65 -20.97 9.72
N ALA A 390 14.42 -21.14 9.20
CA ALA A 390 13.32 -20.22 9.44
C ALA A 390 12.90 -20.20 10.92
N GLY A 391 12.84 -21.35 11.58
CA GLY A 391 12.46 -21.43 12.98
C GLY A 391 13.45 -20.74 13.93
N LYS A 392 14.76 -20.82 13.64
CA LYS A 392 15.76 -20.05 14.40
C LYS A 392 15.59 -18.55 14.18
N ARG A 393 15.32 -18.10 12.94
CA ARG A 393 15.12 -16.66 12.68
C ARG A 393 13.81 -16.14 13.25
N PHE A 394 12.74 -16.92 13.21
CA PHE A 394 11.46 -16.61 13.85
C PHE A 394 11.65 -16.29 15.34
N LEU A 395 12.36 -17.16 16.06
CA LEU A 395 12.68 -16.96 17.47
C LEU A 395 13.57 -15.73 17.68
N ALA A 396 14.58 -15.52 16.83
CA ALA A 396 15.43 -14.34 16.91
C ALA A 396 14.63 -13.04 16.72
N ALA A 397 13.74 -12.99 15.74
CA ALA A 397 12.88 -11.83 15.49
C ALA A 397 11.91 -11.56 16.66
N LEU A 398 11.36 -12.59 17.31
CA LEU A 398 10.61 -12.41 18.56
C LEU A 398 11.49 -11.85 19.70
N GLY A 399 12.75 -12.28 19.78
CA GLY A 399 13.75 -11.72 20.69
C GLY A 399 14.04 -10.24 20.41
N ASP A 400 14.17 -9.85 19.14
CA ASP A 400 14.35 -8.46 18.71
C ASP A 400 13.16 -7.57 19.14
N VAL A 401 11.93 -8.08 18.97
CA VAL A 401 10.72 -7.40 19.45
C VAL A 401 10.73 -7.31 20.98
N ALA A 402 11.13 -8.36 21.69
CA ALA A 402 11.21 -8.36 23.15
C ALA A 402 12.17 -7.28 23.68
N LEU A 403 13.33 -7.09 23.03
CA LEU A 403 14.29 -6.04 23.40
C LEU A 403 13.68 -4.63 23.36
N SER A 404 12.66 -4.44 22.52
CA SER A 404 11.95 -3.17 22.32
C SER A 404 10.69 -3.02 23.19
N CYS A 405 10.26 -4.06 23.90
CA CYS A 405 9.17 -3.99 24.86
C CYS A 405 9.66 -3.51 26.23
N ASP A 406 8.84 -2.76 26.98
CA ASP A 406 9.04 -2.46 28.41
C ASP A 406 7.89 -2.99 29.30
N ALA A 407 6.70 -3.17 28.71
CA ALA A 407 5.52 -3.61 29.44
C ALA A 407 5.53 -5.14 29.68
N ALA A 408 5.37 -5.56 30.94
CA ALA A 408 5.31 -6.97 31.33
C ALA A 408 4.20 -7.75 30.60
N SER A 409 3.07 -7.10 30.28
CA SER A 409 1.98 -7.69 29.50
C SER A 409 2.39 -8.03 28.07
N ARG A 410 3.21 -7.20 27.42
CA ARG A 410 3.74 -7.47 26.06
C ARG A 410 4.76 -8.59 26.09
N ILE A 411 5.60 -8.64 27.13
CA ILE A 411 6.54 -9.76 27.33
C ILE A 411 5.81 -11.09 27.52
N ALA A 412 4.71 -11.12 28.29
CA ALA A 412 3.89 -12.31 28.47
C ALA A 412 3.35 -12.83 27.12
N VAL A 413 2.85 -11.94 26.26
CA VAL A 413 2.37 -12.28 24.89
C VAL A 413 3.47 -12.94 24.05
N LEU A 414 4.70 -12.41 24.09
CA LEU A 414 5.84 -12.98 23.35
C LEU A 414 6.23 -14.35 23.89
N ALA A 415 6.21 -14.53 25.21
CA ALA A 415 6.49 -15.80 25.86
C ALA A 415 5.41 -16.86 25.53
N ASP A 416 4.13 -16.48 25.45
CA ASP A 416 3.05 -17.35 24.99
C ASP A 416 3.29 -17.85 23.57
N HIS A 417 3.60 -16.94 22.63
CA HIS A 417 3.90 -17.30 21.24
C HIS A 417 5.15 -18.17 21.11
N THR A 418 6.18 -17.92 21.93
CA THR A 418 7.39 -18.74 21.94
C THR A 418 7.11 -20.16 22.42
N ARG A 419 6.27 -20.33 23.46
CA ARG A 419 5.82 -21.66 23.91
C ARG A 419 5.05 -22.40 22.82
N GLN A 420 4.07 -21.74 22.21
CA GLN A 420 3.29 -22.35 21.12
C GLN A 420 4.18 -22.76 19.94
N PHE A 421 5.11 -21.89 19.55
CA PHE A 421 6.06 -22.18 18.47
C PHE A 421 6.98 -23.36 18.80
N ARG A 422 7.47 -23.43 20.04
CA ARG A 422 8.28 -24.55 20.54
C ARG A 422 7.55 -25.88 20.39
N ASP A 423 6.29 -25.94 20.82
CA ASP A 423 5.50 -27.17 20.75
C ASP A 423 5.22 -27.60 19.29
N LEU A 424 4.99 -26.62 18.40
CA LEU A 424 4.87 -26.87 16.96
C LEU A 424 6.18 -27.42 16.36
N ALA A 425 7.32 -26.84 16.72
CA ALA A 425 8.63 -27.26 16.23
C ALA A 425 9.02 -28.65 16.72
N ASP A 426 8.65 -28.99 17.97
CA ASP A 426 8.84 -30.32 18.55
C ASP A 426 8.12 -31.40 17.71
N GLY A 427 6.87 -31.13 17.33
CA GLY A 427 6.08 -32.04 16.51
C GLY A 427 6.52 -32.12 15.04
N ALA A 428 7.10 -31.05 14.48
CA ALA A 428 7.40 -30.96 13.05
C ALA A 428 8.83 -31.39 12.68
N LEU A 429 9.83 -31.07 13.51
CA LEU A 429 11.25 -31.34 13.22
C LEU A 429 11.74 -32.64 13.86
N LYS A 430 12.89 -33.15 13.39
CA LYS A 430 13.54 -34.36 13.93
C LYS A 430 15.05 -34.18 14.09
N GLY A 431 15.62 -34.93 15.04
CA GLY A 431 17.07 -34.98 15.28
C GLY A 431 17.68 -33.61 15.59
N ALA A 432 18.90 -33.37 15.09
CA ALA A 432 19.66 -32.16 15.38
C ALA A 432 18.93 -30.85 15.01
N ASN A 433 18.10 -30.88 13.94
CA ASN A 433 17.32 -29.72 13.53
C ASN A 433 16.27 -29.32 14.58
N ARG A 434 15.61 -30.32 15.17
CA ARG A 434 14.64 -30.13 16.26
C ARG A 434 15.35 -29.56 17.48
N ASP A 435 16.44 -30.20 17.88
CA ASP A 435 17.16 -29.82 19.10
C ASP A 435 17.68 -28.39 19.01
N ALA A 436 18.19 -27.97 17.85
CA ALA A 436 18.66 -26.60 17.61
C ALA A 436 17.56 -25.53 17.73
N VAL A 437 16.33 -25.84 17.32
CA VAL A 437 15.19 -24.90 17.42
C VAL A 437 14.63 -24.88 18.85
N LEU A 438 14.50 -26.05 19.50
CA LEU A 438 14.00 -26.13 20.86
C LEU A 438 14.96 -25.51 21.87
N GLU A 439 16.27 -25.73 21.73
CA GLU A 439 17.29 -25.07 22.56
C GLU A 439 17.16 -23.54 22.46
N ARG A 440 17.00 -23.02 21.25
CA ARG A 440 16.79 -21.59 21.01
C ARG A 440 15.50 -21.08 21.65
N ALA A 441 14.41 -21.82 21.55
CA ALA A 441 13.14 -21.44 22.17
C ALA A 441 13.25 -21.43 23.71
N ASP A 442 13.92 -22.44 24.28
CA ASP A 442 14.13 -22.56 25.72
C ASP A 442 15.07 -21.47 26.27
N GLU A 443 16.06 -21.04 25.49
CA GLU A 443 16.87 -19.85 25.80
C GLU A 443 16.02 -18.58 25.85
N LEU A 444 15.15 -18.34 24.86
CA LEU A 444 14.27 -17.17 24.83
C LEU A 444 13.34 -17.16 26.04
N LEU A 445 12.66 -18.28 26.32
CA LEU A 445 11.75 -18.39 27.46
C LEU A 445 12.46 -18.15 28.79
N ARG A 446 13.67 -18.70 28.97
CA ARG A 446 14.49 -18.45 30.18
C ARG A 446 14.88 -16.99 30.31
N ALA A 447 15.21 -16.31 29.20
CA ALA A 447 15.51 -14.88 29.22
C ALA A 447 14.28 -14.07 29.60
N LEU A 448 13.14 -14.25 28.92
CA LEU A 448 11.89 -13.51 29.14
C LEU A 448 11.29 -13.70 30.54
N ALA A 449 11.60 -14.79 31.22
CA ALA A 449 11.16 -15.03 32.60
C ALA A 449 11.87 -14.17 33.65
N GLN A 450 12.99 -13.52 33.29
CA GLN A 450 13.81 -12.75 34.23
C GLN A 450 13.54 -11.24 34.12
N PRO A 451 13.59 -10.48 35.22
CA PRO A 451 13.44 -9.02 35.18
C PRO A 451 14.53 -8.32 34.35
N ASP A 452 15.72 -8.91 34.25
CA ASP A 452 16.87 -8.41 33.47
C ASP A 452 16.95 -9.00 32.05
N TYR A 453 15.84 -9.49 31.50
CA TYR A 453 15.79 -10.17 30.20
C TYR A 453 16.50 -9.42 29.08
N LYS A 454 16.39 -8.08 29.01
CA LYS A 454 17.06 -7.26 27.98
C LYS A 454 18.58 -7.44 27.99
N ARG A 455 19.17 -7.47 29.20
CA ARG A 455 20.60 -7.70 29.36
C ARG A 455 20.96 -9.11 28.90
N ARG A 456 20.19 -10.12 29.29
CA ARG A 456 20.43 -11.53 28.91
C ARG A 456 20.33 -11.77 27.41
N LEU A 457 19.36 -11.14 26.76
CA LEU A 457 19.21 -11.19 25.30
C LEU A 457 20.38 -10.48 24.59
N ARG A 458 20.86 -9.35 25.12
CA ARG A 458 22.02 -8.63 24.55
C ARG A 458 23.35 -9.35 24.77
N ASP A 459 23.58 -9.84 25.98
CA ASP A 459 24.82 -10.50 26.38
C ASP A 459 24.91 -11.93 25.81
N GLY A 460 23.77 -12.54 25.45
CA GLY A 460 23.74 -13.79 24.71
C GLY A 460 24.14 -13.57 23.26
N GLN A 461 25.23 -14.19 22.82
CA GLN A 461 25.74 -14.16 21.43
C GLN A 461 24.78 -14.73 20.35
N ALA A 462 23.53 -15.03 20.71
CA ALA A 462 22.56 -15.75 19.90
C ALA A 462 21.43 -14.87 19.31
N TRP A 463 21.21 -13.66 19.83
CA TRP A 463 19.97 -12.89 19.62
C TRP A 463 20.14 -11.63 18.79
N LEU A 464 21.16 -10.81 19.09
CA LEU A 464 21.47 -9.65 18.26
C LEU A 464 22.04 -10.15 16.93
N GLY A 465 21.41 -9.77 15.81
CA GLY A 465 21.88 -10.12 14.46
C GLY A 465 23.27 -9.60 14.09
N GLY A 466 23.97 -8.92 14.99
CA GLY A 466 25.34 -8.45 14.82
C GLY A 466 26.34 -9.40 15.47
N THR A 467 27.28 -9.94 14.70
CA THR A 467 28.40 -10.76 15.18
C THR A 467 29.63 -9.92 15.56
N ALA A 468 29.43 -8.68 16.03
CA ALA A 468 30.52 -7.72 16.25
C ALA A 468 31.26 -7.96 17.57
#